data_AF-A0A7V2NGZ9-F1
#
_entry.id   AF-A0A7V2NGZ9-F1
#
_cell.length_a   1.000
_cell.length_b   1.000
_cell.length_c   1.000
_cell.angle_alpha   90.00
_cell.angle_beta   90.00
_cell.angle_gamma   90.00
#
_symmetry.space_group_name_H-M   'P 1'
#
loop_
_entity.id
_entity.type
_entity.pdbx_description
1 polymer ?
#
loop_
_entity_poly.entity_id
_entity_poly.type
_entity_poly.pdbx_seq_one_letter_code
_entity_poly.pdbx_strand_id
1 'polypeptide(L)'
;LRVVDNLRLRAEFNDKIWTGMAVNNLNWPVARSLNYPSLNGVLVTNVIPDGPAEVAGMQPGDIMMAINGVRINSIRSLSQYFDNHDLRVGDVLDFEIYRGDDSMIVHMRLVEAPPR
;
A
#
# COMPACT_ATOMS: atom_id res chain seq x y z
N LEU A 1 23.58 3.34 -19.08
CA LEU A 1 22.91 3.04 -17.79
C LEU A 1 21.42 3.19 -17.99
N ARG A 2 20.68 2.08 -17.97
CA ARG A 2 19.26 2.06 -18.27
C ARG A 2 18.54 2.67 -17.07
N VAL A 3 18.07 3.91 -17.23
CA VAL A 3 17.16 4.56 -16.27
C VAL A 3 15.98 3.62 -16.12
N VAL A 4 15.88 3.00 -14.95
CA VAL A 4 14.72 2.20 -14.61
C VAL A 4 13.67 3.21 -14.19
N ASP A 5 12.95 3.76 -15.18
CA ASP A 5 11.69 4.46 -14.98
C ASP A 5 10.62 3.44 -14.55
N ASN A 6 10.84 2.81 -13.40
CA ASN A 6 9.81 2.07 -12.72
C ASN A 6 8.92 3.10 -12.03
N LEU A 7 7.86 3.47 -12.74
CA LEU A 7 6.56 3.83 -12.19
C LEU A 7 6.61 4.32 -10.74
N ARG A 8 7.07 5.57 -10.57
CA ARG A 8 6.61 6.47 -9.51
C ARG A 8 5.10 6.72 -9.72
N LEU A 9 4.29 5.67 -9.67
CA LEU A 9 2.85 5.82 -9.65
C LEU A 9 2.48 6.38 -8.26
N ARG A 10 2.59 7.70 -8.19
CA ARG A 10 1.66 8.57 -7.48
C ARG A 10 1.22 8.05 -6.12
N ALA A 11 2.13 8.11 -5.17
CA ALA A 11 1.76 8.52 -3.81
C ALA A 11 1.30 10.01 -3.79
N GLU A 12 0.54 10.44 -4.80
CA GLU A 12 -0.12 11.75 -4.94
C GLU A 12 -1.62 11.51 -4.82
N PHE A 13 -2.03 10.72 -3.83
CA PHE A 13 -3.44 10.58 -3.48
C PHE A 13 -3.83 11.82 -2.68
N ASN A 14 -4.21 12.87 -3.40
CA ASN A 14 -4.31 14.26 -2.92
C ASN A 14 -2.90 14.80 -2.58
N ASP A 15 -2.49 15.96 -3.09
CA ASP A 15 -1.11 16.52 -2.97
C ASP A 15 -0.61 16.75 -1.52
N LYS A 16 -1.39 16.30 -0.52
CA LYS A 16 -1.15 16.50 0.90
C LYS A 16 -0.95 15.21 1.67
N ILE A 17 -1.43 14.05 1.23
CA ILE A 17 -1.43 12.83 2.07
C ILE A 17 -0.43 11.81 1.55
N TRP A 18 0.39 11.31 2.47
CA TRP A 18 1.45 10.38 2.17
C TRP A 18 1.37 9.15 3.06
N THR A 19 1.57 7.98 2.45
CA THR A 19 1.59 6.69 3.13
C THR A 19 3.00 6.13 3.27
N GLY A 20 3.99 6.64 2.52
CA GLY A 20 5.36 6.15 2.57
C GLY A 20 5.57 4.76 1.96
N MET A 21 4.66 4.26 1.13
CA MET A 21 4.78 2.94 0.50
C MET A 21 4.76 3.03 -1.03
N ALA A 22 5.50 2.12 -1.68
CA ALA A 22 5.36 1.82 -3.09
C ALA A 22 4.68 0.46 -3.27
N VAL A 23 3.81 0.35 -4.25
CA VAL A 23 2.96 -0.83 -4.43
C VAL A 23 2.88 -1.28 -5.89
N ASN A 24 2.73 -2.58 -6.12
CA ASN A 24 2.56 -3.21 -7.43
C ASN A 24 1.35 -4.16 -7.45
N ASN A 25 0.73 -4.34 -8.61
CA ASN A 25 -0.23 -5.43 -8.79
C ASN A 25 0.45 -6.78 -8.62
N LEU A 26 -0.27 -7.74 -8.04
CA LEU A 26 0.18 -9.11 -7.96
C LEU A 26 0.18 -9.78 -9.34
N ASN A 27 1.07 -10.76 -9.48
CA ASN A 27 1.03 -11.76 -10.54
C ASN A 27 1.22 -13.14 -9.94
N TRP A 28 0.88 -14.19 -10.69
CA TRP A 28 0.92 -15.56 -10.19
C TRP A 28 2.30 -16.00 -9.69
N PRO A 29 3.42 -15.73 -10.40
CA PRO A 29 4.75 -16.04 -9.89
C PRO A 29 5.03 -15.46 -8.50
N VAL A 30 4.73 -14.17 -8.29
CA VAL A 30 5.00 -13.48 -7.01
C VAL A 30 4.05 -13.98 -5.92
N ALA A 31 2.75 -14.09 -6.20
CA ALA A 31 1.77 -14.59 -5.22
C ALA A 31 2.16 -15.99 -4.71
N ARG A 32 2.55 -16.89 -5.62
CA ARG A 32 3.01 -18.24 -5.24
C ARG A 32 4.30 -18.22 -4.42
N SER A 33 5.24 -17.33 -4.73
CA SER A 33 6.49 -17.20 -3.95
C SER A 33 6.26 -16.72 -2.52
N LEU A 34 5.13 -16.04 -2.29
CA LEU A 34 4.70 -15.53 -0.99
C LEU A 34 3.62 -16.41 -0.34
N ASN A 35 3.39 -17.64 -0.84
CA ASN A 35 2.32 -18.55 -0.41
C ASN A 35 0.90 -17.95 -0.45
N TYR A 36 0.69 -16.88 -1.22
CA TYR A 36 -0.60 -16.21 -1.30
C TYR A 36 -1.49 -16.89 -2.36
N PRO A 37 -2.70 -17.36 -1.99
CA PRO A 37 -3.51 -18.23 -2.86
C PRO A 37 -4.31 -17.49 -3.94
N SER A 38 -4.15 -16.17 -4.06
CA SER A 38 -4.98 -15.31 -4.93
C SER A 38 -4.14 -14.26 -5.68
N LEU A 39 -4.78 -13.53 -6.60
CA LEU A 39 -4.25 -12.29 -7.18
C LEU A 39 -4.97 -11.04 -6.66
N ASN A 40 -5.95 -11.21 -5.77
CA ASN A 40 -6.66 -10.09 -5.16
C ASN A 40 -5.72 -9.42 -4.16
N GLY A 41 -5.43 -8.15 -4.36
CA GLY A 41 -4.60 -7.39 -3.45
C GLY A 41 -3.57 -6.56 -4.19
N VAL A 42 -2.76 -5.86 -3.42
CA VAL A 42 -1.63 -5.09 -3.94
C VAL A 42 -0.41 -5.40 -3.10
N LEU A 43 0.69 -5.73 -3.78
CA LEU A 43 1.97 -6.02 -3.17
C LEU A 43 2.65 -4.72 -2.75
N VAL A 44 3.04 -4.61 -1.48
CA VAL A 44 3.97 -3.59 -1.00
C VAL A 44 5.37 -3.97 -1.45
N THR A 45 5.97 -3.15 -2.31
CA THR A 45 7.29 -3.41 -2.89
C THR A 45 8.39 -2.62 -2.22
N ASN A 46 8.04 -1.49 -1.62
CA ASN A 46 8.98 -0.69 -0.85
C ASN A 46 8.25 0.08 0.25
N VAL A 47 8.97 0.29 1.36
CA VAL A 47 8.55 1.12 2.48
C VAL A 47 9.64 2.16 2.69
N ILE A 48 9.24 3.43 2.74
CA ILE A 48 10.18 4.55 2.91
C ILE A 48 10.55 4.65 4.40
N PRO A 49 11.85 4.70 4.74
CA PRO A 49 12.31 4.88 6.11
C PRO A 49 11.70 6.13 6.76
N ASP A 50 11.36 6.01 8.05
CA ASP A 50 10.67 7.01 8.86
C ASP A 50 9.30 7.45 8.30
N GLY A 51 8.80 6.76 7.28
CA GLY A 51 7.50 7.03 6.67
C GLY A 51 6.34 6.37 7.45
N PRO A 52 5.09 6.79 7.18
CA PRO A 52 3.90 6.26 7.88
C PRO A 52 3.76 4.75 7.81
N ALA A 53 4.07 4.17 6.65
CA ALA A 53 4.09 2.73 6.46
C ALA A 53 5.07 2.03 7.40
N GLU A 54 6.31 2.51 7.51
CA GLU A 54 7.30 1.92 8.40
C GLU A 54 6.90 2.07 9.86
N VAL A 55 6.47 3.28 10.26
CA VAL A 55 5.99 3.57 11.63
C VAL A 55 4.80 2.68 12.01
N ALA A 56 3.92 2.38 11.05
CA ALA A 56 2.80 1.46 11.25
C ALA A 56 3.22 -0.02 11.25
N GLY A 57 4.46 -0.33 10.88
CA GLY A 57 4.98 -1.69 10.83
C GLY A 57 4.70 -2.44 9.53
N MET A 58 4.36 -1.74 8.44
CA MET A 58 4.34 -2.32 7.08
C MET A 58 5.73 -2.70 6.62
N GLN A 59 5.82 -3.70 5.75
CA GLN A 59 7.08 -4.24 5.23
C GLN A 59 6.97 -4.55 3.73
N PRO A 60 8.08 -4.48 2.97
CA PRO A 60 8.12 -5.06 1.64
C PRO A 60 7.77 -6.56 1.69
N GLY A 61 6.92 -7.00 0.77
CA GLY A 61 6.38 -8.37 0.76
C GLY A 61 4.98 -8.48 1.36
N ASP A 62 4.48 -7.46 2.06
CA ASP A 62 3.09 -7.41 2.48
C ASP A 62 2.15 -7.36 1.28
N ILE A 63 1.02 -8.06 1.40
CA ILE A 63 -0.05 -7.98 0.41
C ILE A 63 -1.25 -7.29 1.07
N MET A 64 -1.54 -6.07 0.62
CA MET A 64 -2.71 -5.31 1.07
C MET A 64 -3.98 -5.87 0.40
N MET A 65 -4.93 -6.29 1.23
CA MET A 65 -6.19 -6.92 0.79
C MET A 65 -7.42 -6.03 1.03
N ALA A 66 -7.38 -5.14 2.01
CA ALA A 66 -8.47 -4.20 2.28
C ALA A 66 -7.98 -2.95 3.03
N ILE A 67 -8.77 -1.88 2.97
CA ILE A 67 -8.60 -0.67 3.78
C ILE A 67 -9.94 -0.30 4.41
N ASN A 68 -10.00 -0.18 5.73
CA ASN A 68 -11.24 0.04 6.51
C ASN A 68 -12.37 -0.92 6.10
N GLY A 69 -12.03 -2.20 5.89
CA GLY A 69 -12.95 -3.25 5.44
C GLY A 69 -13.35 -3.20 3.95
N VAL A 70 -12.91 -2.19 3.18
CA VAL A 70 -13.15 -2.11 1.74
C VAL A 70 -12.09 -2.91 0.98
N ARG A 71 -12.52 -3.92 0.23
CA ARG A 71 -11.63 -4.81 -0.54
C ARG A 71 -10.81 -4.05 -1.57
N ILE A 72 -9.50 -4.26 -1.53
CA ILE A 72 -8.56 -3.79 -2.54
C ILE A 72 -8.08 -5.01 -3.33
N ASN A 73 -8.48 -5.09 -4.60
CA ASN A 73 -8.12 -6.22 -5.47
C ASN A 73 -6.99 -5.90 -6.45
N SER A 74 -6.67 -4.61 -6.64
CA SER A 74 -5.66 -4.11 -7.56
C SER A 74 -5.28 -2.67 -7.23
N ILE A 75 -4.23 -2.15 -7.87
CA ILE A 75 -3.88 -0.72 -7.86
C ILE A 75 -5.06 0.15 -8.31
N ARG A 76 -5.89 -0.32 -9.25
CA ARG A 76 -7.06 0.45 -9.70
C ARG A 76 -8.07 0.63 -8.57
N SER A 77 -8.40 -0.44 -7.84
CA SER A 77 -9.30 -0.34 -6.69
C SER A 77 -8.68 0.45 -5.54
N LEU A 78 -7.36 0.37 -5.38
CA LEU A 78 -6.63 1.20 -4.41
C LEU A 78 -6.80 2.69 -4.74
N SER A 79 -6.55 3.08 -6.00
CA SER A 79 -6.77 4.45 -6.45
C SER A 79 -8.21 4.89 -6.22
N GLN A 80 -9.18 4.07 -6.64
CA GLN A 80 -10.59 4.36 -6.44
C GLN A 80 -10.97 4.50 -4.96
N TYR A 81 -10.36 3.73 -4.06
CA TYR A 81 -10.57 3.89 -2.63
C TYR A 81 -10.14 5.29 -2.18
N PHE A 82 -8.92 5.71 -2.51
CA PHE A 82 -8.43 7.05 -2.14
C PHE A 82 -9.22 8.18 -2.81
N ASP A 83 -9.64 8.01 -4.07
CA ASP A 83 -10.40 9.03 -4.81
C ASP A 83 -11.84 9.21 -4.27
N ASN A 84 -12.45 8.14 -3.74
CA ASN A 84 -13.84 8.15 -3.29
C ASN A 84 -14.01 8.43 -1.79
N HIS A 85 -12.92 8.62 -1.04
CA HIS A 85 -12.96 8.90 0.38
C HIS A 85 -12.30 10.26 0.67
N ASP A 86 -12.96 11.07 1.51
CA ASP A 86 -12.43 12.35 1.98
C ASP A 86 -11.42 12.11 3.13
N LEU A 87 -10.25 11.60 2.76
CA LEU A 87 -9.16 11.32 3.67
C LEU A 87 -8.38 12.60 4.00
N ARG A 88 -7.93 12.71 5.25
CA ARG A 88 -7.24 13.88 5.79
C ARG A 88 -5.97 13.48 6.52
N VAL A 89 -5.04 14.43 6.63
CA VAL A 89 -3.89 14.30 7.52
C VAL A 89 -4.40 14.05 8.94
N GLY A 90 -3.83 13.06 9.61
CA GLY A 90 -4.23 12.64 10.94
C GLY A 90 -5.25 11.50 10.97
N ASP A 91 -5.93 11.20 9.86
CA ASP A 91 -6.81 10.02 9.79
C ASP A 91 -6.02 8.74 10.03
N VAL A 92 -6.68 7.75 10.65
CA VAL A 92 -6.12 6.42 10.84
C VAL A 92 -6.88 5.45 9.96
N LEU A 93 -6.15 4.69 9.15
CA LEU A 93 -6.70 3.66 8.29
C LEU A 93 -6.27 2.28 8.78
N ASP A 94 -7.21 1.34 8.71
CA ASP A 94 -7.03 -0.07 9.02
C ASP A 94 -6.71 -0.81 7.73
N PHE A 95 -5.46 -1.19 7.55
CA PHE A 95 -5.02 -1.96 6.41
C PHE A 95 -5.04 -3.45 6.75
N GLU A 96 -5.92 -4.22 6.10
CA GLU A 96 -5.85 -5.67 6.16
C GLU A 96 -4.74 -6.14 5.23
N ILE A 97 -3.72 -6.77 5.78
CA ILE A 97 -2.57 -7.29 5.04
C ILE A 97 -2.40 -8.79 5.23
N TYR A 98 -1.73 -9.42 4.28
CA TYR A 98 -1.21 -10.78 4.37
C TYR A 98 0.32 -10.73 4.39
N ARG A 99 0.94 -11.37 5.38
CA ARG A 99 2.40 -11.43 5.58
C ARG A 99 2.80 -12.83 6.04
N GLY A 100 3.74 -13.44 5.32
CA GLY A 100 4.10 -14.84 5.56
C GLY A 100 2.91 -15.72 5.21
N ASP A 101 2.28 -16.31 6.24
CA ASP A 101 1.06 -17.11 6.09
C ASP A 101 -0.14 -16.55 6.90
N ASP A 102 0.02 -15.37 7.50
CA ASP A 102 -0.97 -14.77 8.39
C ASP A 102 -1.62 -13.54 7.78
N SER A 103 -2.89 -13.33 8.14
CA SER A 103 -3.61 -12.07 7.89
C SER A 103 -3.66 -11.23 9.15
N MET A 104 -3.36 -9.94 9.04
CA MET A 104 -3.35 -9.02 10.17
C MET A 104 -3.83 -7.62 9.76
N ILE A 105 -4.23 -6.82 10.75
CA ILE A 105 -4.59 -5.42 10.55
C ILE A 105 -3.43 -4.55 10.98
N VAL A 106 -3.05 -3.63 10.11
CA VAL A 106 -2.07 -2.58 10.40
C VAL A 106 -2.79 -1.24 10.46
N HIS A 107 -2.70 -0.59 11.62
CA HIS A 107 -3.26 0.75 11.81
C HIS A 107 -2.22 1.80 11.41
N MET A 108 -2.54 2.59 10.39
CA MET A 108 -1.63 3.61 9.88
C MET A 108 -2.26 4.98 9.96
N ARG A 109 -1.55 5.91 10.58
CA ARG A 109 -1.90 7.33 10.55
C ARG A 109 -1.40 7.97 9.26
N LEU A 110 -2.29 8.63 8.53
CA LEU A 110 -1.95 9.44 7.37
C LEU A 110 -1.22 10.71 7.80
N VAL A 111 -0.12 11.04 7.15
CA VAL A 111 0.66 12.25 7.44
C VAL A 111 0.78 13.12 6.20
N GLU A 112 1.23 14.35 6.42
CA GLU A 112 1.50 15.28 5.32
C GLU A 112 2.67 14.78 4.46
N ALA A 113 2.53 14.91 3.13
CA ALA A 113 3.62 14.58 2.22
C ALA A 113 4.85 15.48 2.48
N PRO A 114 6.07 14.90 2.55
CA PRO A 114 7.28 15.70 2.67
C PRO A 114 7.41 16.71 1.51
N PRO A 115 8.01 17.88 1.75
CA PRO A 115 8.34 18.82 0.67
C PRO A 115 9.18 18.13 -0.42
N ARG A 116 8.94 18.48 -1.69
CA ARG A 116 9.71 17.98 -2.84
C ARG A 116 11.09 18.62 -2.96
#